data_AF-A0A7S1XF59-F1
#
_entry.id   AF-A0A7S1XF59-F1
#
_cell.length_a   1.000
_cell.length_b   1.000
_cell.length_c   1.000
_cell.angle_alpha   90.00
_cell.angle_beta   90.00
_cell.angle_gamma   90.00
#
_symmetry.space_group_name_H-M   'P 1'
#
loop_
_entity.id
_entity.type
_entity.pdbx_description
1 polymer ?
#
loop_
_entity_poly.entity_id
_entity_poly.type
_entity_poly.pdbx_seq_one_letter_code
_entity_poly.pdbx_strand_id
1 'polypeptide(L)'
;MDETARRCAGVGRSCRLRLVQASHERFPEEIQEGSVRLICYNLGWLPGSDKQVTTRTESTLASLAHATTLTLCSGGLVSIMAYPGHPEGERERDAILHWAQGLDKNRWVVCHHRWINRGESSPELILCETVSNTRSK
;
A
#
# COMPACT_ATOMS: atom_id res chain seq x y z
N MET A 1 2.63 -7.70 -17.60
CA MET A 1 3.55 -8.59 -16.84
C MET A 1 4.94 -8.62 -17.46
N ASP A 2 5.04 -8.79 -18.78
CA ASP A 2 6.32 -8.98 -19.47
C ASP A 2 7.33 -7.84 -19.25
N GLU A 3 6.87 -6.59 -19.21
CA GLU A 3 7.75 -5.45 -18.95
C GLU A 3 8.26 -5.43 -17.50
N THR A 4 7.42 -5.75 -16.52
CA THR A 4 7.80 -5.89 -15.11
C THR A 4 8.83 -7.02 -14.95
N ALA A 5 8.59 -8.18 -15.57
CA ALA A 5 9.51 -9.30 -15.55
C ALA A 5 10.87 -8.93 -16.18
N ARG A 6 10.87 -8.23 -17.32
CA ARG A 6 12.09 -7.72 -17.97
C ARG A 6 12.88 -6.78 -17.07
N ARG A 7 12.22 -5.80 -16.43
CA ARG A 7 12.88 -4.85 -15.52
C ARG A 7 13.51 -5.56 -14.33
N CYS A 8 12.85 -6.60 -13.80
CA CYS A 8 13.38 -7.37 -12.68
C CYS A 8 14.50 -8.35 -13.07
N ALA A 9 14.50 -8.89 -14.30
CA ALA A 9 15.56 -9.77 -14.80
C ALA A 9 16.92 -9.06 -14.95
N GLY A 10 16.93 -7.73 -15.11
CA GLY A 10 18.15 -6.92 -15.15
C GLY A 10 18.80 -6.67 -13.78
N VAL A 11 18.11 -7.01 -12.68
CA VAL A 11 18.61 -6.90 -11.31
C VAL A 11 19.12 -8.29 -10.91
N GLY A 12 20.41 -8.43 -10.60
CA GLY A 12 21.13 -9.71 -10.51
C GLY A 12 20.43 -10.90 -9.82
N ARG A 13 20.89 -12.11 -10.18
CA ARG A 13 20.32 -13.48 -10.02
C ARG A 13 19.89 -13.98 -8.61
N SER A 14 19.61 -13.10 -7.64
CA SER A 14 19.14 -13.46 -6.29
C SER A 14 17.71 -13.01 -5.98
N CYS A 15 17.02 -12.33 -6.90
CA CYS A 15 15.67 -11.83 -6.62
C CYS A 15 14.66 -13.00 -6.63
N ARG A 16 14.17 -13.40 -5.46
CA ARG A 16 13.00 -14.28 -5.31
C ARG A 16 11.74 -13.48 -5.61
N LEU A 17 11.53 -13.17 -6.89
CA LEU A 17 10.38 -12.44 -7.36
C LEU A 17 9.29 -13.39 -7.83
N ARG A 18 8.07 -13.17 -7.34
CA ARG A 18 6.87 -13.77 -7.90
C ARG A 18 5.95 -12.68 -8.39
N LEU A 19 5.58 -12.75 -9.67
CA LEU A 19 4.59 -11.87 -10.27
C LEU A 19 3.26 -12.59 -10.29
N VAL A 20 2.21 -11.91 -9.81
CA VAL A 20 0.85 -12.44 -9.78
C VAL A 20 -0.03 -11.52 -10.62
N GLN A 21 -0.67 -12.05 -11.66
CA GLN A 21 -1.64 -11.32 -12.47
C GLN A 21 -3.02 -11.36 -11.80
N ALA A 22 -3.18 -10.62 -10.71
CA ALA A 22 -4.43 -10.51 -9.99
C ALA A 22 -4.60 -9.09 -9.42
N SER A 23 -5.83 -8.76 -8.99
CA SER A 23 -6.07 -7.58 -8.16
C SER A 23 -5.37 -7.73 -6.81
N HIS A 24 -4.88 -6.62 -6.26
CA HIS A 24 -4.22 -6.57 -4.95
C HIS A 24 -5.17 -6.85 -3.78
N GLU A 25 -6.49 -6.82 -4.01
CA GLU A 25 -7.48 -7.29 -3.03
C GLU A 25 -7.37 -8.81 -2.79
N ARG A 26 -6.82 -9.56 -3.75
CA ARG A 26 -6.62 -11.02 -3.65
C ARG A 26 -5.23 -11.30 -3.12
N PHE A 27 -5.12 -11.32 -1.79
CA PHE A 27 -3.88 -11.73 -1.13
C PHE A 27 -3.53 -13.17 -1.52
N PRO A 28 -2.28 -13.43 -1.92
CA PRO A 28 -1.89 -14.79 -2.25
C PRO A 28 -1.95 -15.73 -1.04
N GLU A 29 -2.56 -16.89 -1.21
CA GLU A 29 -2.85 -17.86 -0.14
C GLU A 29 -1.59 -18.40 0.55
N GLU A 30 -0.44 -18.37 -0.11
CA GLU A 30 0.82 -18.82 0.50
C GLU A 30 1.45 -17.82 1.47
N ILE A 31 0.92 -16.59 1.57
CA ILE A 31 1.43 -15.61 2.52
C ILE A 31 0.99 -16.02 3.92
N GLN A 32 1.95 -16.48 4.71
CA GLN A 32 1.73 -16.89 6.08
C GLN A 32 1.42 -15.69 6.98
N GLU A 33 0.62 -15.92 8.01
CA GLU A 33 0.30 -14.89 8.98
C GLU A 33 1.55 -14.36 9.68
N GLY A 34 1.66 -13.03 9.78
CA GLY A 34 2.80 -12.38 10.42
C GLY A 34 4.14 -12.56 9.70
N SER A 35 4.16 -12.97 8.42
CA SER A 35 5.39 -13.20 7.65
C SER A 35 5.86 -12.00 6.84
N VAL A 36 5.00 -11.00 6.60
CA VAL A 36 5.30 -9.86 5.75
C VAL A 36 5.86 -8.71 6.56
N ARG A 37 6.98 -8.15 6.12
CA ARG A 37 7.62 -7.00 6.78
C ARG A 37 7.16 -5.66 6.22
N LEU A 38 6.81 -5.62 4.94
CA LEU A 38 6.45 -4.40 4.24
C LEU A 38 5.41 -4.69 3.16
N ILE A 39 4.34 -3.91 3.14
CA ILE A 39 3.39 -3.84 2.04
C ILE A 39 3.43 -2.43 1.48
N CYS A 40 3.61 -2.30 0.15
CA CYS A 40 3.69 -1.01 -0.53
C CYS A 40 2.55 -0.89 -1.54
N TYR A 41 1.76 0.16 -1.38
CA TYR A 41 0.75 0.60 -2.33
C TYR A 41 1.26 1.86 -3.05
N ASN A 42 1.16 1.85 -4.37
CA ASN A 42 1.38 3.02 -5.20
C ASN A 42 0.15 3.18 -6.11
N LEU A 43 -0.77 4.03 -5.68
CA LEU A 43 -2.13 4.09 -6.21
C LEU A 43 -2.21 4.93 -7.50
N GLY A 44 -3.36 4.90 -8.15
CA GLY A 44 -3.62 5.55 -9.42
C GLY A 44 -3.41 4.64 -10.63
N TRP A 45 -3.14 5.24 -11.78
CA TRP A 45 -2.84 4.53 -13.03
C TRP A 45 -1.34 4.44 -13.30
N LEU A 46 -0.95 3.52 -14.17
CA LEU A 46 0.42 3.43 -14.66
C LEU A 46 0.73 4.62 -15.59
N PRO A 47 1.85 5.36 -15.41
CA PRO A 47 2.20 6.46 -16.30
C PRO A 47 2.31 6.00 -17.76
N GLY A 48 1.61 6.69 -18.66
CA GLY A 48 1.58 6.36 -20.08
C GLY A 48 0.63 5.23 -20.48
N SER A 49 -0.14 4.65 -19.54
CA SER A 49 -1.19 3.68 -19.85
C SER A 49 -2.56 4.33 -20.06
N ASP A 50 -3.56 3.50 -20.38
CA ASP A 50 -4.97 3.88 -20.31
C ASP A 50 -5.33 4.31 -18.88
N LYS A 51 -5.84 5.54 -18.73
CA LYS A 51 -6.24 6.13 -17.44
C LYS A 51 -7.54 5.55 -16.88
N GLN A 52 -8.30 4.79 -17.68
CA GLN A 52 -9.45 4.03 -17.19
C GLN A 52 -9.01 2.85 -16.29
N VAL A 53 -7.76 2.40 -16.45
CA VAL A 53 -7.13 1.37 -15.63
C VAL A 53 -6.38 2.05 -14.49
N THR A 54 -7.07 2.22 -13.37
CA THR A 54 -6.57 2.80 -12.12
C THR A 54 -6.94 1.90 -10.95
N THR A 55 -6.25 2.05 -9.82
CA THR A 55 -6.72 1.50 -8.54
C THR A 55 -8.12 2.02 -8.20
N ARG A 56 -8.87 1.22 -7.44
CA ARG A 56 -10.25 1.50 -7.05
C ARG A 56 -10.34 1.48 -5.54
N THR A 57 -11.07 2.46 -5.02
CA THR A 57 -11.31 2.64 -3.59
C THR A 57 -11.71 1.33 -2.90
N GLU A 58 -12.67 0.60 -3.48
CA GLU A 58 -13.22 -0.62 -2.91
C GLU A 58 -12.18 -1.75 -2.82
N SER A 59 -11.43 -1.98 -3.90
CA SER A 59 -10.39 -3.03 -3.96
C SER A 59 -9.21 -2.69 -3.04
N THR A 60 -8.86 -1.41 -2.94
CA THR A 60 -7.77 -0.94 -2.09
C THR A 60 -8.13 -1.12 -0.61
N LEU A 61 -9.34 -0.75 -0.20
CA LEU A 61 -9.80 -0.97 1.18
C LEU A 61 -9.89 -2.46 1.55
N ALA A 62 -10.38 -3.30 0.63
CA ALA A 62 -10.40 -4.76 0.84
C ALA A 62 -8.98 -5.31 1.06
N SER A 63 -8.02 -4.87 0.25
CA SER A 63 -6.60 -5.21 0.39
C SER A 63 -6.01 -4.73 1.72
N LEU A 64 -6.30 -3.50 2.14
CA LEU A 64 -5.84 -2.94 3.41
C LEU A 64 -6.44 -3.66 4.63
N ALA A 65 -7.68 -4.14 4.53
CA ALA A 65 -8.28 -4.98 5.55
C ALA A 65 -7.50 -6.30 5.72
N HIS A 66 -7.08 -6.95 4.63
CA HIS A 66 -6.22 -8.12 4.69
C HIS A 66 -4.83 -7.79 5.26
N ALA A 67 -4.22 -6.69 4.81
CA ALA A 67 -2.91 -6.25 5.29
C ALA A 67 -2.86 -6.06 6.82
N THR A 68 -3.92 -5.49 7.42
CA THR A 68 -3.99 -5.19 8.85
C THR A 68 -4.40 -6.35 9.73
N THR A 69 -5.09 -7.35 9.17
CA THR A 69 -5.58 -8.51 9.93
C THR A 69 -4.64 -9.70 9.87
N LEU A 70 -3.95 -9.91 8.74
CA LEU A 70 -3.39 -11.23 8.45
C LEU A 70 -1.91 -11.23 8.13
N THR A 71 -1.25 -10.11 7.82
CA THR A 71 0.01 -10.23 7.05
C THR A 71 1.26 -9.76 7.76
N LEU A 72 1.19 -8.66 8.52
CA LEU A 72 2.39 -8.00 9.00
C LEU A 72 2.99 -8.65 10.24
N CYS A 73 4.32 -8.81 10.22
CA CYS A 73 5.08 -9.13 11.42
C CYS A 73 5.06 -7.96 12.43
N SER A 74 5.50 -8.23 13.65
CA SER A 74 5.75 -7.18 14.66
C SER A 74 6.80 -6.19 14.15
N GLY A 75 6.49 -4.89 14.14
CA GLY A 75 7.32 -3.85 13.52
C GLY A 75 7.26 -3.83 11.98
N GLY A 76 6.20 -4.43 11.40
CA GLY A 76 5.92 -4.39 9.97
C GLY A 76 5.26 -3.08 9.55
N LEU A 77 5.35 -2.74 8.27
CA LEU A 77 4.93 -1.45 7.73
C LEU A 77 3.98 -1.60 6.54
N VAL A 78 2.95 -0.76 6.49
CA VAL A 78 2.18 -0.47 5.27
C VAL A 78 2.55 0.93 4.80
N SER A 79 3.00 1.05 3.55
CA SER A 79 3.24 2.32 2.88
C SER A 79 2.22 2.54 1.79
N ILE A 80 1.54 3.67 1.79
CA ILE A 80 0.48 3.99 0.83
C ILE A 80 0.78 5.35 0.21
N MET A 81 1.17 5.35 -1.06
CA MET A 81 1.28 6.55 -1.87
C MET A 81 -0.03 6.78 -2.62
N ALA A 82 -0.74 7.85 -2.26
CA ALA A 82 -2.02 8.24 -2.83
C ALA A 82 -1.87 9.43 -3.79
N TYR A 83 -2.67 9.46 -4.86
CA TYR A 83 -2.58 10.47 -5.92
C TYR A 83 -3.96 11.12 -6.14
N PRO A 84 -4.32 12.20 -5.42
CA PRO A 84 -5.66 12.79 -5.45
C PRO A 84 -5.96 13.64 -6.71
N GLY A 85 -5.07 13.67 -7.71
CA GLY A 85 -5.20 14.52 -8.89
C GLY A 85 -6.30 14.15 -9.90
N HIS A 86 -7.24 13.27 -9.53
CA HIS A 86 -8.39 12.86 -10.34
C HIS A 86 -9.53 12.37 -9.43
N PRO A 87 -10.79 12.32 -9.92
CA PRO A 87 -11.95 12.01 -9.08
C PRO A 87 -11.85 10.70 -8.30
N GLU A 88 -11.41 9.62 -8.95
CA GLU A 88 -11.23 8.33 -8.25
C GLU A 88 -10.08 8.39 -7.23
N GLY A 89 -8.98 9.08 -7.54
CA GLY A 89 -7.83 9.17 -6.65
C GLY A 89 -8.10 10.03 -5.43
N GLU A 90 -8.93 11.07 -5.58
CA GLU A 90 -9.44 11.89 -4.48
C GLU A 90 -10.30 11.05 -3.53
N ARG A 91 -11.29 10.33 -4.09
CA ARG A 91 -12.18 9.41 -3.36
C ARG A 91 -11.41 8.31 -2.63
N GLU A 92 -10.43 7.71 -3.31
CA GLU A 92 -9.58 6.66 -2.77
C GLU A 92 -8.71 7.19 -1.62
N ARG A 93 -8.09 8.36 -1.78
CA ARG A 93 -7.31 9.04 -0.73
C ARG A 93 -8.16 9.32 0.51
N ASP A 94 -9.36 9.88 0.35
CA ASP A 94 -10.23 10.21 1.48
C ASP A 94 -10.67 8.96 2.25
N ALA A 95 -11.03 7.90 1.53
CA ALA A 95 -11.40 6.62 2.12
C ALA A 95 -10.23 5.98 2.90
N ILE A 96 -9.00 6.07 2.38
CA ILE A 96 -7.79 5.57 3.04
C ILE A 96 -7.48 6.39 4.30
N LEU A 97 -7.59 7.71 4.25
CA LEU A 97 -7.39 8.55 5.43
C LEU A 97 -8.41 8.22 6.52
N HIS A 98 -9.69 8.07 6.16
CA HIS A 98 -10.73 7.66 7.08
C HIS A 98 -10.44 6.29 7.72
N TRP A 99 -10.06 5.31 6.90
CA TRP A 99 -9.65 3.98 7.36
C TRP A 99 -8.44 4.06 8.32
N ALA A 100 -7.40 4.81 7.95
CA ALA A 100 -6.16 4.91 8.72
C ALA A 100 -6.39 5.59 10.08
N GLN A 101 -7.27 6.59 10.14
CA GLN A 101 -7.70 7.22 11.39
C GLN A 101 -8.45 6.27 12.32
N GLY A 102 -9.10 5.24 11.78
CA GLY A 102 -9.84 4.23 12.54
C GLY A 102 -8.97 3.11 13.12
N LEU A 103 -7.67 3.06 12.82
CA LEU A 103 -6.78 2.03 13.34
C LEU A 103 -6.56 2.17 14.85
N ASP A 104 -6.51 1.03 15.56
CA ASP A 104 -6.24 1.02 17.00
C ASP A 104 -4.81 1.53 17.28
N LYS A 105 -4.73 2.70 17.91
CA LYS A 105 -3.48 3.39 18.29
C LYS A 105 -2.56 2.58 19.19
N ASN A 106 -3.06 1.57 19.91
CA ASN A 106 -2.22 0.69 20.72
C ASN A 106 -1.51 -0.38 19.88
N ARG A 107 -2.03 -0.64 18.68
CA ARG A 107 -1.50 -1.63 17.73
C ARG A 107 -0.79 -0.99 16.55
N TRP A 108 -1.15 0.25 16.20
CA TRP A 108 -0.66 0.94 15.02
C TRP A 108 -0.15 2.34 15.32
N VAL A 109 0.97 2.69 14.68
CA VAL A 109 1.45 4.06 14.56
C VAL A 109 1.21 4.51 13.13
N VAL A 110 0.43 5.59 12.97
CA VAL A 110 0.06 6.11 11.66
C VAL A 110 0.61 7.52 11.48
N CYS A 111 1.28 7.79 10.37
CA CYS A 111 1.64 9.15 9.97
C CYS A 111 1.17 9.48 8.55
N HIS A 112 0.82 10.75 8.35
CA HIS A 112 0.39 11.29 7.07
C HIS A 112 1.34 12.41 6.66
N HIS A 113 2.05 12.18 5.56
CA HIS A 113 2.98 13.12 4.96
C HIS A 113 2.34 13.77 3.73
N ARG A 114 2.25 15.09 3.77
CA ARG A 114 1.74 15.92 2.67
C ARG A 114 2.67 17.09 2.41
N TRP A 115 2.70 17.54 1.16
CA TRP A 115 3.44 18.73 0.77
C TRP A 115 2.65 19.99 1.14
N ILE A 116 3.19 20.82 2.04
CA ILE A 116 2.49 22.03 2.53
C ILE A 116 2.63 23.26 1.61
N ASN A 117 3.52 23.20 0.63
CA ASN A 117 3.78 24.27 -0.35
C ASN A 117 3.44 23.84 -1.78
N ARG A 118 2.64 22.80 -1.95
CA ARG A 118 2.15 22.31 -3.25
C ARG A 118 0.62 22.30 -3.25
N GLY A 119 0.02 22.17 -4.44
CA GLY A 119 -1.43 22.15 -4.59
C GLY A 119 -2.08 20.90 -3.99
N GLU A 120 -3.40 20.95 -3.78
CA GLU A 120 -4.21 19.88 -3.16
C GLU A 120 -4.16 18.55 -3.93
N SER A 121 -3.84 18.59 -5.22
CA SER A 121 -3.69 17.41 -6.07
C SER A 121 -2.33 16.70 -5.93
N SER A 122 -1.48 17.13 -4.99
CA SER A 122 -0.13 16.57 -4.82
C SER A 122 -0.19 15.17 -4.20
N PRO A 123 0.75 14.27 -4.55
CA PRO A 123 0.79 12.96 -3.93
C PRO A 123 1.00 13.05 -2.41
N GLU A 124 0.35 12.15 -1.69
CA GLU A 124 0.40 12.05 -0.24
C GLU A 124 0.88 10.66 0.17
N LEU A 125 1.65 10.59 1.25
CA LEU A 125 2.15 9.32 1.80
C LEU A 125 1.51 9.07 3.16
N ILE A 126 0.85 7.92 3.30
CA ILE A 126 0.36 7.39 4.56
C ILE A 126 1.24 6.20 4.94
N LEU A 127 1.78 6.21 6.15
CA LEU A 127 2.56 5.10 6.71
C LEU A 127 1.84 4.57 7.94
N CYS A 128 1.66 3.24 8.00
CA CYS A 128 1.06 2.53 9.14
C CYS A 128 2.02 1.44 9.62
N GLU A 129 2.64 1.63 10.78
CA GLU A 129 3.57 0.67 11.41
C GLU A 129 2.86 -0.12 12.52
N THR A 130 3.07 -1.44 12.59
CA THR A 130 2.62 -2.25 13.73
C THR A 130 3.53 -2.01 14.94
N VAL A 131 2.94 -1.70 16.09
CA VAL A 131 3.70 -1.47 17.32
C VAL A 131 4.44 -2.75 17.71
N SER A 132 5.75 -2.66 17.85
CA SER A 132 6.55 -3.78 18.33
C SER A 132 6.40 -3.94 19.85
N ASN A 133 6.11 -5.15 20.33
CA ASN A 133 6.07 -5.48 21.76
C ASN A 133 7.42 -5.32 22.49
N THR A 134 8.48 -4.87 21.81
CA THR A 134 9.83 -4.69 22.36
C THR A 134 10.05 -3.34 23.04
N ARG A 135 9.07 -2.44 23.08
CA ARG A 135 9.16 -1.21 23.88
C ARG A 135 8.86 -1.50 25.36
N SER A 136 9.79 -2.18 26.04
CA SER A 136 9.97 -1.91 27.47
C SER A 136 10.47 -0.48 27.60
N LYS A 137 9.73 0.34 28.35
CA LYS A 137 10.24 1.61 28.86
C LYS A 137 11.39 1.38 29.83
#